data_AF-A0A822FB15-F1
#
_entry.id   AF-A0A822FB15-F1
#
_cell.length_a   1.000
_cell.length_b   1.000
_cell.length_c   1.000
_cell.angle_alpha   90.00
_cell.angle_beta   90.00
_cell.angle_gamma   90.00
#
_symmetry.space_group_name_H-M   'P 1'
#
loop_
_entity.id
_entity.type
_entity.pdbx_description
1 polymer ?
#
loop_
_entity_poly.entity_id
_entity_poly.type
_entity_poly.pdbx_seq_one_letter_code
_entity_poly.pdbx_strand_id
1 'polypeptide(L)'
;MLGSLNVSCSKSSFETCKAVYQAYCAHYEEKYNKSVLKLIAQWSLSEKLIDFSYSLTVTDVDNLLEIVNDWDETLISTKTVLDFVLLKRFHHQTDIMIDSIRQKRYLEFNDIINCFEEVSNEIEFKNILNNYESCSKCLFSIDRICMGSKNKEQSKRRRILDIMKNSSLCFCVHQLRETVHGNQYQFDVHIMNTNWEPICFDDLSELRDRARLIQYGSNKFSNLETYTDDNIQQLQSFVSFVETLEIILENLKLLNIAGYPFMQEYPMSKRKFTCRDDNYHELDKFKLSLTAQLSDWEQQLCIMYETCIDLTYFSYQQIWLVENSLYKQTVTSSNDPGYHLLKFIGIDPQNIQLELLPMRSITPNDRLKNMAQILNSQRVSKYFSIQENDQNHKQVFLVETSNKEILRAIYSLFHLNNIPIIANQLFYCTMNTDWIEIRAFVYRCFYSQTLHQLIRPELLSLVIQDKFAQLL
;
A
#
# COMPACT_ATOMS: atom_id res chain seq x y z
N MET A 1 17.19 58.28 25.92
CA MET A 1 17.06 59.74 26.10
C MET A 1 15.66 60.08 26.60
N LEU A 2 15.46 60.12 27.91
CA LEU A 2 14.28 60.73 28.54
C LEU A 2 14.78 62.00 29.24
N GLY A 3 14.78 63.10 28.50
CA GLY A 3 15.10 64.44 28.99
C GLY A 3 13.83 65.27 28.98
N SER A 4 13.39 65.65 30.19
CA SER A 4 12.40 66.68 30.51
C SER A 4 10.97 66.54 29.94
N LEU A 5 10.13 65.82 30.67
CA LEU A 5 8.76 66.26 30.94
C LEU A 5 8.52 66.14 32.44
N ASN A 6 8.96 67.16 33.18
CA ASN A 6 8.51 67.40 34.55
C ASN A 6 7.06 67.90 34.47
N VAL A 7 6.10 66.99 34.58
CA VAL A 7 4.71 67.36 34.83
C VAL A 7 4.40 66.95 36.27
N SER A 8 4.35 67.97 37.11
CA SER A 8 3.83 67.91 38.47
C SER A 8 2.40 67.37 38.42
N CYS A 9 2.15 66.35 39.23
CA CYS A 9 0.86 65.70 39.36
C CYS A 9 -0.15 66.68 39.97
N SER A 10 -0.90 67.39 39.13
CA SER A 10 -2.05 68.20 39.54
C SER A 10 -3.15 68.05 38.49
N LYS A 11 -4.21 67.30 38.85
CA LYS A 11 -5.51 67.16 38.16
C LYS A 11 -5.48 67.51 36.66
N SER A 12 -4.82 66.70 35.84
CA SER A 12 -4.91 66.86 34.39
C SER A 12 -6.32 66.45 33.95
N SER A 13 -7.07 67.42 33.40
CA SER A 13 -8.37 67.13 32.81
C SER A 13 -8.22 66.07 31.71
N PHE A 14 -9.25 65.26 31.48
CA PHE A 14 -9.28 64.28 30.37
C PHE A 14 -8.84 64.91 29.04
N GLU A 15 -9.23 66.17 28.79
CA GLU A 15 -8.84 66.93 27.59
C GLU A 15 -7.33 67.22 27.51
N THR A 16 -6.66 67.45 28.63
CA THR A 16 -5.21 67.66 28.65
C THR A 16 -4.45 66.37 28.34
N CYS A 17 -4.88 65.24 28.93
CA CYS A 17 -4.30 63.93 28.62
C CYS A 17 -4.54 63.54 27.17
N LYS A 18 -5.75 63.79 26.65
CA LYS A 18 -6.13 63.55 25.26
C LYS A 18 -5.29 64.38 24.30
N ALA A 19 -5.07 65.67 24.58
CA ALA A 19 -4.23 66.54 23.74
C ALA A 19 -2.76 66.10 23.72
N VAL A 20 -2.20 65.71 24.86
CA VAL A 20 -0.82 65.18 24.94
C VAL A 20 -0.71 63.86 24.18
N TYR A 21 -1.69 62.96 24.33
CA TYR A 21 -1.72 61.70 23.59
C TYR A 21 -1.86 61.92 22.07
N GLN A 22 -2.72 62.85 21.64
CA GLN A 22 -2.87 63.22 20.23
C GLN A 22 -1.59 63.82 19.63
N ALA A 23 -0.91 64.72 20.37
CA ALA A 23 0.36 65.28 19.95
C ALA A 23 1.47 64.21 19.88
N TYR A 24 1.47 63.26 20.83
CA TYR A 24 2.34 62.10 20.80
C TYR A 24 2.07 61.23 19.56
N CYS A 25 0.82 60.86 19.29
CA CYS A 25 0.46 60.09 18.09
C CYS A 25 0.86 60.81 16.80
N ALA A 26 0.58 62.11 16.68
CA ALA A 26 0.93 62.91 15.51
C ALA A 26 2.45 62.94 15.25
N HIS A 27 3.27 63.07 16.30
CA HIS A 27 4.72 63.06 16.18
C HIS A 27 5.26 61.76 15.56
N TYR A 28 4.70 60.61 15.94
CA TYR A 28 5.12 59.32 15.40
C TYR A 28 4.50 59.03 14.01
N GLU A 29 3.27 59.47 13.75
CA GLU A 29 2.63 59.35 12.42
C GLU A 29 3.33 60.17 11.33
N GLU A 30 3.93 61.30 11.69
CA GLU A 30 4.73 62.11 10.76
C GLU A 30 6.12 61.50 10.50
N LYS A 31 6.65 60.73 11.46
CA LYS A 31 8.04 60.23 11.43
C LYS A 31 8.19 58.85 10.80
N TYR A 32 7.20 57.96 10.92
CA TYR A 32 7.31 56.56 10.49
C TYR A 32 6.24 56.16 9.47
N ASN A 33 6.49 55.08 8.75
CA ASN A 33 5.55 54.59 7.75
C ASN A 33 4.22 54.13 8.41
N LYS A 34 3.10 54.67 7.91
CA LYS A 34 1.75 54.33 8.38
C LYS A 34 1.43 52.83 8.28
N SER A 35 1.98 52.10 7.31
CA SER A 35 1.77 50.64 7.22
C SER A 35 2.47 49.89 8.34
N VAL A 36 3.68 50.30 8.72
CA VAL A 36 4.45 49.69 9.80
C VAL A 36 3.89 50.04 11.17
N LEU A 37 3.44 51.28 11.37
CA LEU A 37 2.72 51.67 12.58
C LEU A 37 1.44 50.83 12.78
N LYS A 38 0.70 50.54 11.70
CA LYS A 38 -0.45 49.64 11.75
C LYS A 38 -0.05 48.19 12.04
N LEU A 39 1.08 47.74 11.51
CA LEU A 39 1.60 46.40 11.75
C LEU A 39 2.01 46.21 13.21
N ILE A 40 2.69 47.19 13.79
CA ILE A 40 3.07 47.18 15.21
C ILE A 40 1.84 47.25 16.11
N ALA A 41 0.83 48.04 15.74
CA ALA A 41 -0.43 48.06 16.46
C ALA A 41 -1.16 46.71 16.37
N GLN A 42 -1.14 46.03 15.23
CA GLN A 42 -1.71 44.69 15.11
C GLN A 42 -0.90 43.64 15.86
N TRP A 43 0.42 43.78 15.89
CA TRP A 43 1.31 42.94 16.68
C TRP A 43 0.98 43.10 18.17
N SER A 44 0.85 44.32 18.69
CA SER A 44 0.49 44.51 20.11
C SER A 44 -0.93 44.01 20.48
N LEU A 45 -1.87 44.03 19.53
CA LEU A 45 -3.23 43.52 19.73
C LEU A 45 -3.36 42.00 19.59
N SER A 46 -2.35 41.32 19.03
CA SER A 46 -2.39 39.89 18.70
C SER A 46 -1.60 39.01 19.68
N GLU A 47 -1.53 39.41 20.96
CA GLU A 47 -0.72 38.76 22.01
C GLU A 47 -0.82 37.21 21.99
N LYS A 48 -2.04 36.66 22.00
CA LYS A 48 -2.25 35.20 21.99
C LYS A 48 -1.72 34.50 20.74
N LEU A 49 -1.86 35.12 19.56
CA LEU A 49 -1.36 34.57 18.30
C LEU A 49 0.18 34.56 18.29
N ILE A 50 0.78 35.60 18.88
CA ILE A 50 2.23 35.76 18.96
C ILE A 50 2.82 34.79 19.97
N ASP A 51 2.23 34.68 21.16
CA ASP A 51 2.62 33.69 22.16
C ASP A 51 2.54 32.26 21.60
N PHE A 52 1.45 31.95 20.91
CA PHE A 52 1.30 30.67 20.23
C PHE A 52 2.36 30.47 19.14
N SER A 53 2.57 31.47 18.27
CA SER A 53 3.62 31.47 17.25
C SER A 53 4.98 31.16 17.88
N TYR A 54 5.38 31.85 18.94
CA TYR A 54 6.64 31.64 19.65
C TYR A 54 6.75 30.29 20.37
N SER A 55 5.63 29.71 20.81
CA SER A 55 5.62 28.38 21.43
C SER A 55 5.91 27.24 20.44
N LEU A 56 5.76 27.47 19.14
CA LEU A 56 6.00 26.47 18.11
C LEU A 56 7.46 26.44 17.67
N THR A 57 8.00 25.23 17.62
CA THR A 57 9.27 24.92 16.97
C THR A 57 9.12 24.89 15.45
N VAL A 58 10.22 24.94 14.71
CA VAL A 58 10.22 24.81 13.24
C VAL A 58 9.54 23.51 12.82
N THR A 59 9.83 22.40 13.50
CA THR A 59 9.23 21.09 13.27
C THR A 59 7.70 21.08 13.45
N ASP A 60 7.17 21.91 14.36
CA ASP A 60 5.73 22.00 14.58
C ASP A 60 5.00 22.69 13.43
N VAL A 61 5.67 23.65 12.80
CA VAL A 61 5.16 24.37 11.62
C VAL A 61 5.20 23.47 10.38
N ASP A 62 6.22 22.62 10.27
CA ASP A 62 6.34 21.64 9.18
C ASP A 62 5.24 20.57 9.27
N ASN A 63 5.02 20.03 10.48
CA ASN A 63 3.89 19.12 10.73
C ASN A 63 2.55 19.78 10.35
N LEU A 64 2.38 21.07 10.62
CA LEU A 64 1.18 21.82 10.24
C LEU A 64 0.99 21.88 8.71
N LEU A 65 2.07 22.09 7.95
CA LEU A 65 2.04 22.12 6.47
C LEU A 65 1.75 20.75 5.86
N GLU A 66 2.30 19.68 6.43
CA GLU A 66 2.06 18.31 5.93
C GLU A 66 0.60 17.89 6.06
N ILE A 67 -0.05 18.23 7.18
CA ILE A 67 -1.47 17.89 7.41
C ILE A 67 -2.39 18.55 6.38
N VAL A 68 -2.07 19.77 5.96
CA VAL A 68 -2.89 20.51 5.00
C VAL A 68 -2.84 19.92 3.60
N ASN A 69 -1.80 19.14 3.29
CA ASN A 69 -1.72 18.37 2.04
C ASN A 69 -2.55 17.07 2.09
N ASP A 70 -2.82 16.53 3.28
CA ASP A 70 -3.44 15.22 3.49
C ASP A 70 -4.93 15.27 3.89
N TRP A 71 -5.46 16.44 4.27
CA TRP A 71 -6.81 16.56 4.85
C TRP A 71 -7.81 17.30 3.96
N ASP A 72 -8.66 16.55 3.26
CA ASP A 72 -9.84 17.06 2.53
C ASP A 72 -10.98 17.54 3.45
N GLU A 73 -10.96 17.22 4.76
CA GLU A 73 -12.08 17.46 5.68
C GLU A 73 -11.70 18.33 6.91
N THR A 74 -11.28 19.58 6.73
CA THR A 74 -11.21 20.53 7.86
C THR A 74 -11.96 21.85 7.68
N LEU A 75 -12.39 22.41 8.82
CA LEU A 75 -13.04 23.72 8.98
C LEU A 75 -12.11 24.92 8.67
N ILE A 76 -10.84 24.69 8.33
CA ILE A 76 -9.85 25.73 8.05
C ILE A 76 -9.40 25.61 6.60
N SER A 77 -9.33 26.73 5.88
CA SER A 77 -8.79 26.75 4.53
C SER A 77 -7.26 26.56 4.54
N THR A 78 -6.71 25.81 3.57
CA THR A 78 -5.26 25.69 3.29
C THR A 78 -4.56 27.06 3.31
N LYS A 79 -5.25 28.09 2.81
CA LYS A 79 -4.79 29.48 2.82
C LYS A 79 -4.48 29.99 4.23
N THR A 80 -5.34 29.73 5.22
CA THR A 80 -5.16 30.22 6.60
C THR A 80 -3.95 29.59 7.28
N VAL A 81 -3.61 28.34 6.97
CA VAL A 81 -2.38 27.70 7.47
C VAL A 81 -1.14 28.29 6.81
N LEU A 82 -1.19 28.53 5.50
CA LEU A 82 -0.10 29.21 4.79
C LEU A 82 0.09 30.65 5.29
N ASP A 83 -0.99 31.37 5.57
CA ASP A 83 -0.97 32.71 6.18
C ASP A 83 -0.23 32.67 7.54
N PHE A 84 -0.45 31.62 8.35
CA PHE A 84 0.21 31.43 9.64
C PHE A 84 1.70 31.11 9.51
N VAL A 85 2.08 30.26 8.55
CA VAL A 85 3.49 29.96 8.26
C VAL A 85 4.23 31.22 7.82
N LEU A 86 3.64 32.02 6.94
CA LEU A 86 4.20 33.32 6.53
C LEU A 86 4.36 34.27 7.73
N LEU A 87 3.40 34.28 8.66
CA LEU A 87 3.46 35.10 9.86
C LEU A 87 4.57 34.67 10.84
N LYS A 88 4.76 33.35 11.03
CA LYS A 88 5.87 32.81 11.83
C LYS A 88 7.24 33.11 11.21
N ARG A 89 7.36 33.02 9.88
CA ARG A 89 8.61 33.39 9.16
C ARG A 89 8.92 34.87 9.30
N PHE A 90 7.90 35.73 9.17
CA PHE A 90 8.04 37.17 9.36
C PHE A 90 8.56 37.50 10.78
N HIS A 91 8.00 36.87 11.83
CA HIS A 91 8.51 37.01 13.20
C HIS A 91 9.97 36.59 13.31
N HIS A 92 10.28 35.40 12.78
CA HIS A 92 11.64 34.86 12.86
C HIS A 92 12.69 35.76 12.20
N GLN A 93 12.42 36.26 11.00
CA GLN A 93 13.34 37.19 10.31
C GLN A 93 13.48 38.52 11.04
N THR A 94 12.38 39.05 11.56
CA THR A 94 12.40 40.29 12.36
C THR A 94 13.24 40.10 13.62
N ASP A 95 13.10 38.97 14.30
CA ASP A 95 13.88 38.64 15.50
C ASP A 95 15.38 38.48 15.18
N ILE A 96 15.73 37.80 14.08
CA ILE A 96 17.12 37.68 13.62
C ILE A 96 17.74 39.07 13.40
N MET A 97 17.01 39.98 12.74
CA MET A 97 17.51 41.34 12.50
C MET A 97 17.67 42.12 13.81
N ILE A 98 16.68 42.09 14.70
CA ILE A 98 16.73 42.75 16.01
C ILE A 98 17.91 42.22 16.83
N ASP A 99 18.09 40.90 16.91
CA ASP A 99 19.19 40.28 17.65
C ASP A 99 20.55 40.64 17.06
N SER A 100 20.68 40.73 15.74
CA SER A 100 21.92 41.14 15.08
C SER A 100 22.37 42.56 15.44
N ILE A 101 21.41 43.47 15.68
CA ILE A 101 21.67 44.84 16.12
C ILE A 101 22.00 44.84 17.61
N ARG A 102 21.22 44.11 18.41
CA ARG A 102 21.39 43.98 19.86
C ARG A 102 22.77 43.45 20.25
N GLN A 103 23.32 42.53 19.46
CA GLN A 103 24.67 41.99 19.66
C GLN A 103 25.77 43.04 19.43
N LYS A 104 25.51 44.09 18.65
CA LYS A 104 26.50 45.12 18.27
C LYS A 104 26.35 46.41 19.07
N ARG A 105 25.14 46.77 19.49
CA ARG A 105 24.85 48.02 20.22
C ARG A 105 23.55 47.95 21.02
N TYR A 106 23.34 48.97 21.87
CA TYR A 106 22.07 49.15 22.57
C TYR A 106 20.93 49.42 21.57
N LEU A 107 19.79 48.79 21.81
CA LEU A 107 18.64 48.81 20.91
C LEU A 107 17.81 50.07 21.14
N GLU A 108 17.61 50.89 20.12
CA GLU A 108 16.70 52.03 20.17
C GLU A 108 15.36 51.71 19.49
N PHE A 109 14.31 52.47 19.83
CA PHE A 109 12.99 52.30 19.20
C PHE A 109 13.04 52.45 17.67
N ASN A 110 13.86 53.37 17.17
CA ASN A 110 14.12 53.53 15.74
C ASN A 110 14.64 52.25 15.10
N ASP A 111 15.50 51.50 15.79
CA ASP A 111 16.11 50.29 15.24
C ASP A 111 15.06 49.19 15.07
N ILE A 112 14.13 49.06 16.02
CA ILE A 112 13.00 48.13 15.92
C ILE A 112 12.11 48.51 14.73
N ILE A 113 11.73 49.79 14.61
CA ILE A 113 10.87 50.24 13.49
C ILE A 113 11.53 49.94 12.14
N ASN A 114 12.84 50.19 12.02
CA ASN A 114 13.58 49.92 10.80
C ASN A 114 13.61 48.42 10.46
N CYS A 115 13.75 47.52 11.44
CA CYS A 115 13.65 46.07 11.18
C CYS A 115 12.27 45.69 10.63
N PHE A 116 11.19 46.22 11.21
CA PHE A 116 9.84 45.98 10.68
C PHE A 116 9.65 46.58 9.28
N GLU A 117 10.20 47.77 9.00
CA GLU A 117 10.18 48.39 7.68
C GLU A 117 10.95 47.56 6.64
N GLU A 118 12.14 47.08 6.97
CA GLU A 118 12.97 46.26 6.07
C GLU A 118 12.32 44.92 5.74
N VAL A 119 11.89 44.15 6.75
CA VAL A 119 11.26 42.84 6.53
C VAL A 119 9.90 43.00 5.83
N SER A 120 9.08 43.99 6.20
CA SER A 120 7.76 44.18 5.56
C SER A 120 7.81 44.60 4.10
N ASN A 121 8.96 45.11 3.62
CA ASN A 121 9.16 45.47 2.21
C ASN A 121 9.51 44.27 1.32
N GLU A 122 9.81 43.08 1.87
CA GLU A 122 10.03 41.89 1.06
C GLU A 122 8.73 41.44 0.37
N ILE A 123 8.86 40.96 -0.87
CA ILE A 123 7.70 40.60 -1.73
C ILE A 123 6.83 39.53 -1.07
N GLU A 124 7.43 38.61 -0.30
CA GLU A 124 6.75 37.52 0.42
C GLU A 124 5.78 38.05 1.50
N PHE A 125 6.00 39.23 2.08
CA PHE A 125 5.21 39.75 3.22
C PHE A 125 4.23 40.88 2.85
N LYS A 126 3.99 41.13 1.57
CA LYS A 126 3.12 42.22 1.08
C LYS A 126 1.72 42.26 1.71
N ASN A 127 1.20 41.12 2.17
CA ASN A 127 -0.13 40.98 2.79
C ASN A 127 -0.11 40.61 4.29
N ILE A 128 1.01 40.79 4.99
CA ILE A 128 1.20 40.31 6.36
C ILE A 128 0.11 40.79 7.35
N LEU A 129 -0.42 41.99 7.18
CA LEU A 129 -1.54 42.51 7.99
C LEU A 129 -2.82 41.66 7.87
N ASN A 130 -3.13 41.20 6.66
CA ASN A 130 -4.29 40.32 6.42
C ASN A 130 -4.04 38.93 7.03
N ASN A 131 -2.78 38.48 7.05
CA ASN A 131 -2.40 37.21 7.66
C ASN A 131 -2.62 37.24 9.18
N TYR A 132 -2.29 38.35 9.86
CA TYR A 132 -2.60 38.55 11.27
C TYR A 132 -4.09 38.40 11.56
N GLU A 133 -4.95 39.03 10.75
CA GLU A 133 -6.40 38.97 10.93
C GLU A 133 -6.97 37.56 10.66
N SER A 134 -6.52 36.92 9.58
CA SER A 134 -6.89 35.54 9.20
C SER A 134 -6.49 34.54 10.28
N CYS A 135 -5.24 34.60 10.74
CA CYS A 135 -4.70 33.70 11.76
C CYS A 135 -5.33 33.93 13.13
N SER A 136 -5.58 35.18 13.52
CA SER A 136 -6.20 35.50 14.81
C SER A 136 -7.63 34.95 14.90
N LYS A 137 -8.42 35.04 13.82
CA LYS A 137 -9.79 34.50 13.77
C LYS A 137 -9.82 32.97 13.84
N CYS A 138 -8.78 32.31 13.33
CA CYS A 138 -8.69 30.86 13.26
C CYS A 138 -7.72 30.23 14.27
N LEU A 139 -7.19 31.02 15.22
CA LEU A 139 -6.13 30.59 16.15
C LEU A 139 -6.47 29.31 16.90
N PHE A 140 -7.68 29.21 17.45
CA PHE A 140 -8.13 28.01 18.17
C PHE A 140 -8.08 26.75 17.30
N SER A 141 -8.47 26.89 16.03
CA SER A 141 -8.49 25.78 15.10
C SER A 141 -7.07 25.40 14.66
N ILE A 142 -6.17 26.38 14.46
CA ILE A 142 -4.74 26.14 14.16
C ILE A 142 -4.06 25.44 15.35
N ASP A 143 -4.29 25.92 16.58
CA ASP A 143 -3.76 25.34 17.81
C ASP A 143 -4.22 23.89 18.01
N ARG A 144 -5.52 23.62 17.83
CA ARG A 144 -6.06 22.25 17.90
C ARG A 144 -5.40 21.29 16.90
N ILE A 145 -5.14 21.77 15.68
CA ILE A 145 -4.47 20.96 14.65
C ILE A 145 -3.02 20.71 15.05
N CYS A 146 -2.27 21.74 15.45
CA CYS A 146 -0.89 21.61 15.94
C CYS A 146 -0.78 20.61 17.10
N MET A 147 -1.64 20.69 18.10
CA MET A 147 -1.56 19.80 19.26
C MET A 147 -1.97 18.36 18.94
N GLY A 148 -2.97 18.18 18.06
CA GLY A 148 -3.39 16.86 17.60
C GLY A 148 -2.35 16.16 16.70
N SER A 149 -1.58 16.94 15.94
CA SER A 149 -0.62 16.43 14.96
C SER A 149 0.76 16.15 15.50
N LYS A 150 1.27 16.99 16.43
CA LYS A 150 2.55 16.76 17.12
C LYS A 150 2.63 15.34 17.68
N ASN A 151 1.53 14.84 18.25
CA ASN A 151 1.50 13.51 18.86
C ASN A 151 1.38 12.37 17.83
N LYS A 152 0.58 12.55 16.77
CA LYS A 152 0.32 11.47 15.79
C LYS A 152 1.48 11.28 14.82
N GLU A 153 2.01 12.36 14.25
CA GLU A 153 3.07 12.28 13.24
C GLU A 153 4.42 11.90 13.84
N GLN A 154 4.76 12.46 14.99
CA GLN A 154 5.95 12.00 15.73
C GLN A 154 5.80 10.53 16.14
N SER A 155 4.58 10.05 16.46
CA SER A 155 4.35 8.65 16.78
C SER A 155 4.54 7.74 15.56
N LYS A 156 3.99 8.08 14.39
CA LYS A 156 4.17 7.28 13.16
C LYS A 156 5.62 7.27 12.68
N ARG A 157 6.32 8.40 12.73
CA ARG A 157 7.75 8.47 12.39
C ARG A 157 8.60 7.65 13.35
N ARG A 158 8.40 7.79 14.68
CA ARG A 158 9.07 6.93 15.67
C ARG A 158 8.78 5.45 15.42
N ARG A 159 7.54 5.13 15.04
CA ARG A 159 7.13 3.76 14.73
C ARG A 159 7.93 3.16 13.58
N ILE A 160 8.11 3.90 12.48
CA ILE A 160 8.93 3.47 11.34
C ILE A 160 10.37 3.19 11.79
N LEU A 161 10.96 4.13 12.54
CA LEU A 161 12.32 4.01 13.04
C LEU A 161 12.48 2.81 13.99
N ASP A 162 11.51 2.58 14.87
CA ASP A 162 11.52 1.45 15.79
C ASP A 162 11.43 0.09 15.07
N ILE A 163 10.64 0.01 13.99
CA ILE A 163 10.54 -1.20 13.15
C ILE A 163 11.89 -1.53 12.51
N MET A 164 12.53 -0.52 11.92
CA MET A 164 13.81 -0.70 11.20
C MET A 164 14.99 -0.94 12.14
N LYS A 165 14.92 -0.42 13.37
CA LYS A 165 15.98 -0.58 14.36
C LYS A 165 16.04 -1.98 14.95
N ASN A 166 14.91 -2.52 15.38
CA ASN A 166 14.88 -3.86 15.96
C ASN A 166 13.47 -4.44 15.89
N SER A 167 13.23 -5.30 14.91
CA SER A 167 11.98 -6.03 14.82
C SER A 167 12.21 -7.49 14.43
N SER A 168 11.27 -8.32 14.87
CA SER A 168 11.15 -9.70 14.40
C SER A 168 9.88 -9.82 13.59
N LEU A 169 9.88 -10.61 12.55
CA LEU A 169 8.71 -10.77 11.69
C LEU A 169 8.48 -12.23 11.37
N CYS A 170 7.22 -12.59 11.19
CA CYS A 170 6.83 -13.90 10.70
C CYS A 170 5.66 -13.77 9.72
N PHE A 171 5.65 -14.63 8.71
CA PHE A 171 4.51 -14.75 7.81
C PHE A 171 3.42 -15.59 8.46
N CYS A 172 2.17 -15.21 8.21
CA CYS A 172 0.98 -15.85 8.73
C CYS A 172 0.10 -16.30 7.57
N VAL A 173 -0.62 -17.40 7.80
CA VAL A 173 -1.53 -17.99 6.81
C VAL A 173 -2.86 -18.24 7.50
N HIS A 174 -3.90 -17.59 6.98
CA HIS A 174 -5.26 -17.73 7.47
C HIS A 174 -6.09 -18.50 6.45
N GLN A 175 -6.72 -19.59 6.88
CA GLN A 175 -7.64 -20.34 6.02
C GLN A 175 -8.99 -19.62 5.97
N LEU A 176 -9.42 -19.21 4.78
CA LEU A 176 -10.72 -18.60 4.57
C LEU A 176 -11.78 -19.71 4.57
N ARG A 177 -12.62 -19.75 5.61
CA ARG A 177 -13.60 -20.83 5.82
C ARG A 177 -14.87 -20.70 4.96
N GLU A 178 -15.06 -19.57 4.27
CA GLU A 178 -16.34 -19.21 3.64
C GLU A 178 -16.31 -19.13 2.11
N THR A 179 -15.20 -19.47 1.44
CA THR A 179 -15.13 -19.37 -0.02
C THR A 179 -15.49 -20.67 -0.72
N VAL A 180 -16.14 -20.55 -1.89
CA VAL A 180 -16.60 -21.66 -2.76
C VAL A 180 -15.45 -22.62 -3.12
N HIS A 181 -14.23 -22.10 -3.13
CA HIS A 181 -12.98 -22.86 -3.29
C HIS A 181 -12.38 -23.10 -1.89
N GLY A 182 -12.84 -24.14 -1.18
CA GLY A 182 -12.55 -24.41 0.24
C GLY A 182 -11.10 -24.53 0.72
N ASN A 183 -10.10 -24.11 -0.08
CA ASN A 183 -8.68 -24.05 0.23
C ASN A 183 -8.04 -22.70 -0.17
N GLN A 184 -8.78 -21.59 -0.10
CA GLN A 184 -8.16 -20.27 -0.24
C GLN A 184 -7.51 -19.85 1.07
N TYR A 185 -6.24 -19.48 0.96
CA TYR A 185 -5.44 -18.98 2.06
C TYR A 185 -5.19 -17.49 1.86
N GLN A 186 -5.37 -16.73 2.94
CA GLN A 186 -4.90 -15.36 3.02
C GLN A 186 -3.51 -15.35 3.66
N PHE A 187 -2.58 -14.66 3.01
CA PHE A 187 -1.21 -14.49 3.47
C PHE A 187 -1.07 -13.11 4.09
N ASP A 188 -0.38 -13.05 5.22
CA ASP A 188 -0.08 -11.80 5.92
C ASP A 188 1.31 -11.87 6.56
N VAL A 189 1.81 -10.74 7.05
CA VAL A 189 3.03 -10.63 7.84
C VAL A 189 2.72 -9.94 9.16
N HIS A 190 3.21 -10.53 10.25
CA HIS A 190 3.17 -9.88 11.56
C HIS A 190 4.58 -9.46 11.95
N ILE A 191 4.75 -8.16 12.18
CA ILE A 191 5.95 -7.64 12.83
C ILE A 191 5.70 -7.61 14.33
N MET A 192 6.60 -8.24 15.08
CA MET A 192 6.58 -8.36 16.53
C MET A 192 7.80 -7.66 17.13
N ASN A 193 7.53 -6.88 18.18
CA ASN A 193 8.52 -6.28 19.06
C ASN A 193 7.99 -6.36 20.51
N THR A 194 8.86 -6.41 21.50
CA THR A 194 8.48 -6.46 22.92
C THR A 194 7.72 -5.22 23.40
N ASN A 195 7.88 -4.11 22.69
CA ASN A 195 7.41 -2.80 23.15
C ASN A 195 6.02 -2.43 22.61
N TRP A 196 5.42 -3.26 21.75
CA TRP A 196 4.18 -2.90 21.06
C TRP A 196 3.39 -4.06 20.46
N GLU A 197 2.10 -3.81 20.20
CA GLU A 197 1.20 -4.78 19.56
C GLU A 197 1.64 -5.13 18.14
N PRO A 198 1.48 -6.40 17.71
CA PRO A 198 1.88 -6.84 16.38
C PRO A 198 1.27 -5.97 15.27
N ILE A 199 2.07 -5.64 14.27
CA ILE A 199 1.65 -4.83 13.12
C ILE A 199 1.43 -5.77 11.92
N CYS A 200 0.28 -5.66 11.26
CA CYS A 200 -0.04 -6.41 10.03
C CYS A 200 0.45 -5.70 8.76
N PHE A 201 0.30 -6.35 7.60
CA PHE A 201 0.72 -5.73 6.33
C PHE A 201 -0.04 -4.44 6.00
N ASP A 202 -1.34 -4.37 6.30
CA ASP A 202 -2.17 -3.19 5.99
C ASP A 202 -1.63 -1.93 6.70
N ASP A 203 -1.31 -2.05 7.99
CA ASP A 203 -0.69 -0.99 8.77
C ASP A 203 0.69 -0.58 8.19
N LEU A 204 1.48 -1.55 7.73
CA LEU A 204 2.78 -1.29 7.11
C LEU A 204 2.63 -0.56 5.77
N SER A 205 1.62 -0.90 4.98
CA SER A 205 1.31 -0.21 3.73
C SER A 205 0.96 1.25 4.00
N GLU A 206 0.15 1.54 5.03
CA GLU A 206 -0.14 2.92 5.43
C GLU A 206 1.14 3.67 5.84
N LEU A 207 1.98 3.04 6.67
CA LEU A 207 3.25 3.64 7.09
C LEU A 207 4.20 3.86 5.89
N ARG A 208 4.20 2.96 4.90
CA ARG A 208 5.01 3.08 3.67
C ARG A 208 4.56 4.28 2.85
N ASP A 209 3.27 4.42 2.65
CA ASP A 209 2.71 5.52 1.86
C ASP A 209 2.98 6.86 2.57
N ARG A 210 2.91 6.88 3.91
CA ARG A 210 3.34 8.03 4.71
C ARG A 210 4.84 8.31 4.58
N ALA A 211 5.70 7.28 4.61
CA ALA A 211 7.13 7.45 4.43
C ALA A 211 7.47 8.04 3.06
N ARG A 212 6.76 7.63 1.99
CA ARG A 212 6.89 8.22 0.65
C ARG A 212 6.48 9.69 0.64
N LEU A 213 5.37 10.05 1.28
CA LEU A 213 4.92 11.45 1.37
C LEU A 213 5.96 12.34 2.05
N ILE A 214 6.58 11.87 3.13
CA ILE A 214 7.67 12.59 3.83
C ILE A 214 8.86 12.81 2.88
N GLN A 215 9.25 11.79 2.10
CA GLN A 215 10.32 11.92 1.09
C GLN A 215 9.98 12.92 -0.02
N TYR A 216 8.72 12.97 -0.48
CA TYR A 216 8.30 13.94 -1.49
C TYR A 216 8.29 15.37 -0.94
N GLY A 217 7.89 15.56 0.31
CA GLY A 217 7.91 16.84 1.00
C GLY A 217 9.33 17.41 1.15
N SER A 218 10.30 16.58 1.57
CA SER A 218 11.69 17.02 1.73
C SER A 218 12.36 17.42 0.40
N ASN A 219 11.97 16.82 -0.72
CA ASN A 219 12.59 17.08 -2.03
C ASN A 219 12.06 18.33 -2.74
N LYS A 220 10.82 18.79 -2.45
CA LYS A 220 10.21 19.96 -3.12
C LYS A 220 10.41 21.27 -2.39
N PHE A 221 10.61 21.24 -1.08
CA PHE A 221 10.85 22.43 -0.27
C PHE A 221 12.32 22.47 0.17
N SER A 222 13.17 23.04 -0.67
CA SER A 222 14.62 23.22 -0.44
C SER A 222 15.00 24.03 0.81
N ASN A 223 14.02 24.49 1.58
CA ASN A 223 14.20 25.35 2.76
C ASN A 223 13.84 24.62 4.08
N LEU A 224 13.59 23.30 4.05
CA LEU A 224 13.35 22.48 5.23
C LEU A 224 14.66 21.82 5.71
N GLU A 225 15.53 22.59 6.36
CA GLU A 225 16.81 22.14 6.97
C GLU A 225 16.65 21.17 8.17
N THR A 226 15.52 20.47 8.30
CA THR A 226 15.14 19.70 9.50
C THR A 226 15.22 18.18 9.34
N TYR A 227 15.38 17.67 8.12
CA TYR A 227 15.63 16.24 7.89
C TYR A 227 17.12 16.03 7.63
N THR A 228 17.80 15.32 8.55
CA THR A 228 19.15 14.84 8.26
C THR A 228 19.09 13.83 7.11
N ASP A 229 20.13 13.78 6.29
CA ASP A 229 20.26 12.79 5.21
C ASP A 229 20.03 11.36 5.72
N ASP A 230 20.46 11.07 6.96
CA ASP A 230 20.25 9.80 7.67
C ASP A 230 18.76 9.44 7.85
N ASN A 231 17.90 10.41 8.18
CA ASN A 231 16.46 10.18 8.32
C ASN A 231 15.80 9.87 6.97
N ILE A 232 16.23 10.55 5.90
CA ILE A 232 15.70 10.31 4.55
C ILE A 232 16.11 8.92 4.07
N GLN A 233 17.37 8.53 4.31
CA GLN A 233 17.88 7.21 3.99
C GLN A 233 17.11 6.11 4.75
N GLN A 234 16.84 6.28 6.04
CA GLN A 234 16.05 5.33 6.84
C GLN A 234 14.61 5.18 6.31
N LEU A 235 13.98 6.28 5.89
CA LEU A 235 12.66 6.20 5.24
C LEU A 235 12.72 5.43 3.92
N GLN A 236 13.79 5.58 3.13
CA GLN A 236 13.99 4.83 1.89
C GLN A 236 14.16 3.34 2.18
N SER A 237 14.98 3.00 3.18
CA SER A 237 15.16 1.63 3.66
C SER A 237 13.82 1.02 4.10
N PHE A 238 12.98 1.78 4.82
CA PHE A 238 11.66 1.31 5.23
C PHE A 238 10.71 1.08 4.04
N VAL A 239 10.69 1.98 3.06
CA VAL A 239 9.87 1.80 1.84
C VAL A 239 10.29 0.53 1.11
N SER A 240 11.58 0.32 0.89
CA SER A 240 12.12 -0.89 0.26
C SER A 240 11.84 -2.16 1.06
N PHE A 241 11.90 -2.07 2.39
CA PHE A 241 11.54 -3.17 3.28
C PHE A 241 10.08 -3.61 3.10
N VAL A 242 9.13 -2.67 3.10
CA VAL A 242 7.70 -2.99 2.92
C VAL A 242 7.43 -3.51 1.50
N GLU A 243 8.06 -2.95 0.47
CA GLU A 243 7.96 -3.48 -0.91
C GLU A 243 8.49 -4.91 -1.04
N THR A 244 9.58 -5.26 -0.33
CA THR A 244 10.09 -6.63 -0.28
C THR A 244 9.08 -7.58 0.37
N LEU A 245 8.40 -7.15 1.45
CA LEU A 245 7.33 -7.94 2.08
C LEU A 245 6.14 -8.15 1.13
N GLU A 246 5.73 -7.11 0.40
CA GLU A 246 4.65 -7.18 -0.58
C GLU A 246 4.93 -8.21 -1.67
N ILE A 247 6.14 -8.21 -2.23
CA ILE A 247 6.56 -9.19 -3.25
C ILE A 247 6.56 -10.61 -2.67
N ILE A 248 7.01 -10.79 -1.43
CA ILE A 248 7.00 -12.11 -0.78
C ILE A 248 5.55 -12.60 -0.61
N LEU A 249 4.64 -11.76 -0.12
CA LEU A 249 3.23 -12.10 0.06
C LEU A 249 2.57 -12.47 -1.27
N GLU A 250 2.82 -11.70 -2.33
CA GLU A 250 2.29 -12.01 -3.66
C GLU A 250 2.85 -13.32 -4.21
N ASN A 251 4.16 -13.58 -4.09
CA ASN A 251 4.76 -14.84 -4.50
C ASN A 251 4.16 -16.05 -3.77
N LEU A 252 3.90 -15.94 -2.47
CA LEU A 252 3.26 -17.00 -1.68
C LEU A 252 1.84 -17.28 -2.14
N LYS A 253 1.08 -16.21 -2.42
CA LYS A 253 -0.27 -16.30 -2.99
C LYS A 253 -0.24 -16.99 -4.35
N LEU A 254 0.66 -16.58 -5.24
CA LEU A 254 0.81 -17.18 -6.58
C LEU A 254 1.23 -18.65 -6.51
N LEU A 255 2.16 -19.01 -5.61
CA LEU A 255 2.52 -20.41 -5.35
C LEU A 255 1.32 -21.23 -4.88
N ASN A 256 0.48 -20.69 -3.99
CA ASN A 256 -0.73 -21.38 -3.55
C ASN A 256 -1.73 -21.60 -4.69
N ILE A 257 -1.99 -20.56 -5.49
CA ILE A 257 -2.87 -20.65 -6.67
C ILE A 257 -2.33 -21.67 -7.67
N ALA A 258 -1.00 -21.70 -7.86
CA ALA A 258 -0.29 -22.67 -8.69
C ALA A 258 -0.32 -24.10 -8.13
N GLY A 259 -0.88 -24.30 -6.94
CA GLY A 259 -0.95 -25.60 -6.30
C GLY A 259 0.40 -26.08 -5.76
N TYR A 260 1.33 -25.19 -5.42
CA TYR A 260 2.54 -25.59 -4.70
C TYR A 260 2.17 -26.08 -3.29
N PRO A 261 2.73 -27.19 -2.78
CA PRO A 261 2.42 -27.70 -1.44
C PRO A 261 3.16 -26.92 -0.33
N PHE A 262 3.10 -25.58 -0.37
CA PHE A 262 3.91 -24.70 0.47
C PHE A 262 3.66 -24.90 1.97
N MET A 263 2.45 -25.30 2.41
CA MET A 263 2.18 -25.53 3.84
C MET A 263 3.01 -26.69 4.44
N GLN A 264 3.45 -27.63 3.60
CA GLN A 264 4.29 -28.75 4.02
C GLN A 264 5.77 -28.37 4.02
N GLU A 265 6.20 -27.52 3.09
CA GLU A 265 7.59 -27.08 2.97
C GLU A 265 7.93 -25.87 3.84
N TYR A 266 6.96 -24.98 4.03
CA TYR A 266 7.08 -23.72 4.76
C TYR A 266 6.04 -23.67 5.88
N PRO A 267 6.31 -24.29 7.04
CA PRO A 267 5.53 -24.03 8.24
C PRO A 267 5.78 -22.58 8.67
N MET A 268 4.97 -21.66 8.14
CA MET A 268 5.15 -20.20 8.27
C MET A 268 5.24 -19.72 9.71
N SER A 269 4.59 -20.44 10.64
CA SER A 269 4.67 -20.16 12.09
C SER A 269 6.05 -20.41 12.72
N LYS A 270 6.97 -21.10 12.03
CA LYS A 270 8.30 -21.46 12.56
C LYS A 270 9.42 -20.59 12.04
N ARG A 271 9.22 -19.86 10.93
CA ARG A 271 10.27 -19.07 10.29
C ARG A 271 10.14 -17.61 10.69
N LYS A 272 11.05 -17.17 11.55
CA LYS A 272 11.16 -15.77 11.97
C LYS A 272 12.33 -15.13 11.23
N PHE A 273 12.12 -13.92 10.75
CA PHE A 273 13.19 -13.07 10.23
C PHE A 273 13.41 -11.91 11.19
N THR A 274 14.60 -11.32 11.15
CA THR A 274 14.91 -10.16 11.97
C THR A 274 15.34 -9.00 11.10
N CYS A 275 14.85 -7.81 11.43
CA CYS A 275 15.36 -6.54 10.94
C CYS A 275 16.12 -5.86 12.09
N ARG A 276 17.39 -5.53 11.88
CA ARG A 276 18.24 -4.83 12.85
C ARG A 276 19.04 -3.75 12.17
N ASP A 277 18.91 -2.52 12.64
CA ASP A 277 19.63 -1.36 12.10
C ASP A 277 19.60 -1.32 10.57
N ASP A 278 18.39 -1.33 9.99
CA ASP A 278 18.10 -1.36 8.55
C ASP A 278 18.52 -2.63 7.79
N ASN A 279 19.13 -3.61 8.45
CA ASN A 279 19.52 -4.86 7.81
C ASN A 279 18.39 -5.90 7.83
N TYR A 280 17.85 -6.20 6.65
CA TYR A 280 16.87 -7.25 6.41
C TYR A 280 17.28 -8.21 5.27
N HIS A 281 18.58 -8.43 5.05
CA HIS A 281 19.08 -9.26 3.93
C HIS A 281 18.53 -10.69 3.90
N GLU A 282 18.13 -11.25 5.03
CA GLU A 282 17.48 -12.56 5.08
C GLU A 282 16.13 -12.56 4.34
N LEU A 283 15.38 -11.47 4.42
CA LEU A 283 14.13 -11.27 3.67
C LEU A 283 14.41 -11.18 2.17
N ASP A 284 15.43 -10.43 1.75
CA ASP A 284 15.77 -10.32 0.33
C ASP A 284 16.20 -11.68 -0.26
N LYS A 285 17.02 -12.44 0.48
CA LYS A 285 17.37 -13.81 0.08
C LYS A 285 16.14 -14.71 -0.02
N PHE A 286 15.21 -14.58 0.92
CA PHE A 286 13.96 -15.33 0.91
C PHE A 286 13.07 -14.94 -0.27
N LYS A 287 12.93 -13.65 -0.56
CA LYS A 287 12.24 -13.11 -1.74
C LYS A 287 12.79 -13.73 -3.03
N LEU A 288 14.11 -13.68 -3.22
CA LEU A 288 14.77 -14.25 -4.40
C LEU A 288 14.55 -15.76 -4.52
N SER A 289 14.63 -16.48 -3.40
CA SER A 289 14.36 -17.92 -3.35
C SER A 289 12.92 -18.24 -3.76
N LEU A 290 11.93 -17.48 -3.25
CA LEU A 290 10.52 -17.69 -3.60
C LEU A 290 10.24 -17.36 -5.06
N THR A 291 10.80 -16.27 -5.59
CA THR A 291 10.66 -15.93 -7.01
C THR A 291 11.20 -17.03 -7.92
N ALA A 292 12.39 -17.56 -7.59
CA ALA A 292 12.99 -18.66 -8.34
C ALA A 292 12.15 -19.94 -8.25
N GLN A 293 11.63 -20.26 -7.06
CA GLN A 293 10.78 -21.42 -6.84
C GLN A 293 9.45 -21.33 -7.57
N LEU A 294 8.81 -20.15 -7.59
CA LEU A 294 7.61 -19.92 -8.37
C LEU A 294 7.88 -20.13 -9.86
N SER A 295 8.96 -19.53 -10.38
CA SER A 295 9.34 -19.68 -11.79
C SER A 295 9.62 -21.14 -12.18
N ASP A 296 10.38 -21.88 -11.36
CA ASP A 296 10.65 -23.31 -11.60
C ASP A 296 9.35 -24.11 -11.55
N TRP A 297 8.53 -23.90 -10.52
CA TRP A 297 7.26 -24.61 -10.37
C TRP A 297 6.32 -24.39 -11.54
N GLU A 298 6.14 -23.15 -11.98
CA GLU A 298 5.29 -22.85 -13.15
C GLU A 298 5.81 -23.52 -14.42
N GLN A 299 7.13 -23.52 -14.64
CA GLN A 299 7.73 -24.19 -15.77
C GLN A 299 7.50 -25.71 -15.72
N GLN A 300 7.72 -26.34 -14.57
CA GLN A 300 7.48 -27.78 -14.40
C GLN A 300 5.99 -28.12 -14.58
N LEU A 301 5.09 -27.30 -14.05
CA LEU A 301 3.64 -27.46 -14.17
C LEU A 301 3.20 -27.40 -15.64
N CYS A 302 3.70 -26.43 -16.42
CA CYS A 302 3.43 -26.36 -17.85
C CYS A 302 3.94 -27.60 -18.61
N ILE A 303 5.17 -28.06 -18.35
CA ILE A 303 5.71 -29.30 -18.95
C ILE A 303 4.83 -30.50 -18.60
N MET A 304 4.34 -30.57 -17.37
CA MET A 304 3.45 -31.64 -16.93
C MET A 304 2.07 -31.56 -17.56
N TYR A 305 1.55 -30.38 -17.88
CA TYR A 305 0.28 -30.23 -18.60
C TYR A 305 0.34 -30.78 -20.02
N GLU A 306 1.48 -30.68 -20.70
CA GLU A 306 1.67 -31.27 -22.04
C GLU A 306 1.68 -32.80 -22.00
N THR A 307 2.19 -33.39 -20.91
CA THR A 307 2.35 -34.85 -20.78
C THR A 307 1.18 -35.53 -20.06
N CYS A 308 0.44 -34.80 -19.23
CA CYS A 308 -0.72 -35.30 -18.49
C CYS A 308 -1.78 -34.19 -18.40
N ILE A 309 -2.67 -34.17 -19.38
CA ILE A 309 -3.74 -33.17 -19.48
C ILE A 309 -4.66 -33.24 -18.26
N ASP A 310 -4.84 -34.39 -17.62
CA ASP A 310 -5.72 -34.52 -16.45
C ASP A 310 -5.32 -33.62 -15.26
N LEU A 311 -4.04 -33.24 -15.17
CA LEU A 311 -3.56 -32.34 -14.11
C LEU A 311 -4.19 -30.95 -14.17
N THR A 312 -4.53 -30.49 -15.39
CA THR A 312 -5.10 -29.15 -15.63
C THR A 312 -6.52 -28.96 -15.07
N TYR A 313 -7.21 -30.05 -14.70
CA TYR A 313 -8.54 -29.99 -14.08
C TYR A 313 -8.49 -29.72 -12.58
N PHE A 314 -7.32 -29.86 -11.97
CA PHE A 314 -7.12 -29.59 -10.55
C PHE A 314 -6.58 -28.17 -10.38
N SER A 315 -7.29 -27.39 -9.56
CA SER A 315 -6.92 -26.02 -9.18
C SER A 315 -6.36 -26.01 -7.76
N TYR A 316 -5.50 -25.03 -7.44
CA TYR A 316 -4.96 -24.84 -6.10
C TYR A 316 -4.40 -26.16 -5.52
N GLN A 317 -4.83 -26.52 -4.32
CA GLN A 317 -4.38 -27.70 -3.58
C GLN A 317 -5.15 -29.00 -3.95
N GLN A 318 -6.05 -28.98 -4.94
CA GLN A 318 -6.91 -30.13 -5.27
C GLN A 318 -6.11 -31.38 -5.67
N ILE A 319 -4.99 -31.20 -6.38
CA ILE A 319 -4.11 -32.32 -6.75
C ILE A 319 -3.58 -33.07 -5.50
N TRP A 320 -3.27 -32.35 -4.43
CA TRP A 320 -2.77 -32.95 -3.19
C TRP A 320 -3.88 -33.55 -2.35
N LEU A 321 -5.13 -33.09 -2.50
CA LEU A 321 -6.26 -33.80 -1.92
C LEU A 321 -6.38 -35.18 -2.55
N VAL A 322 -6.35 -35.27 -3.88
CA VAL A 322 -6.39 -36.55 -4.60
C VAL A 322 -5.19 -37.43 -4.21
N GLU A 323 -3.97 -36.89 -4.22
CA GLU A 323 -2.77 -37.61 -3.80
C GLU A 323 -2.93 -38.17 -2.37
N ASN A 324 -3.35 -37.33 -1.42
CA ASN A 324 -3.56 -37.76 -0.03
C ASN A 324 -4.61 -38.87 0.08
N SER A 325 -5.72 -38.77 -0.64
CA SER A 325 -6.78 -39.78 -0.63
C SER A 325 -6.33 -41.12 -1.23
N LEU A 326 -5.50 -41.08 -2.27
CA LEU A 326 -4.89 -42.27 -2.87
C LEU A 326 -4.00 -42.99 -1.86
N TYR A 327 -3.04 -42.29 -1.24
CA TYR A 327 -2.12 -42.90 -0.29
C TYR A 327 -2.75 -43.28 1.06
N LYS A 328 -3.83 -42.60 1.47
CA LYS A 328 -4.64 -43.00 2.63
C LYS A 328 -5.64 -44.12 2.31
N GLN A 329 -5.75 -44.50 1.04
CA GLN A 329 -6.71 -45.49 0.55
C GLN A 329 -8.18 -45.15 0.84
N THR A 330 -8.49 -43.86 1.00
CA THR A 330 -9.87 -43.36 1.24
C THR A 330 -10.57 -42.98 -0.06
N VAL A 331 -9.84 -42.92 -1.18
CA VAL A 331 -10.32 -42.46 -2.49
C VAL A 331 -11.49 -43.26 -3.06
N THR A 332 -11.74 -44.49 -2.59
CA THR A 332 -12.86 -45.33 -3.03
C THR A 332 -14.18 -44.99 -2.32
N SER A 333 -14.12 -44.21 -1.23
CA SER A 333 -15.29 -43.78 -0.47
C SER A 333 -15.95 -42.57 -1.14
N SER A 334 -17.27 -42.61 -1.31
CA SER A 334 -18.04 -41.47 -1.80
C SER A 334 -18.09 -40.28 -0.84
N ASN A 335 -17.56 -40.40 0.37
CA ASN A 335 -17.46 -39.29 1.31
C ASN A 335 -16.12 -38.54 1.18
N ASP A 336 -15.18 -39.07 0.40
CA ASP A 336 -13.85 -38.48 0.23
C ASP A 336 -13.84 -37.47 -0.92
N PRO A 337 -13.34 -36.23 -0.74
CA PRO A 337 -13.27 -35.25 -1.82
C PRO A 337 -12.46 -35.74 -3.04
N GLY A 338 -11.44 -36.56 -2.84
CA GLY A 338 -10.62 -37.15 -3.90
C GLY A 338 -11.42 -38.07 -4.82
N TYR A 339 -12.43 -38.77 -4.29
CA TYR A 339 -13.35 -39.60 -5.08
C TYR A 339 -14.09 -38.76 -6.13
N HIS A 340 -14.65 -37.63 -5.71
CA HIS A 340 -15.42 -36.74 -6.58
C HIS A 340 -14.54 -36.02 -7.60
N LEU A 341 -13.34 -35.60 -7.19
CA LEU A 341 -12.36 -34.95 -8.07
C LEU A 341 -11.90 -35.88 -9.20
N LEU A 342 -11.65 -37.16 -8.92
CA LEU A 342 -11.30 -38.14 -9.95
C LEU A 342 -12.49 -38.47 -10.86
N LYS A 343 -13.69 -38.63 -10.29
CA LYS A 343 -14.91 -38.84 -11.09
C LYS A 343 -15.20 -37.67 -12.01
N PHE A 344 -14.96 -36.44 -11.56
CA PHE A 344 -15.14 -35.22 -12.36
C PHE A 344 -14.30 -35.24 -13.65
N ILE A 345 -13.11 -35.85 -13.62
CA ILE A 345 -12.24 -36.01 -14.80
C ILE A 345 -12.44 -37.34 -15.55
N GLY A 346 -13.45 -38.13 -15.16
CA GLY A 346 -13.79 -39.39 -15.85
C GLY A 346 -12.94 -40.61 -15.44
N ILE A 347 -12.16 -40.50 -14.36
CA ILE A 347 -11.45 -41.62 -13.75
C ILE A 347 -12.34 -42.22 -12.67
N ASP A 348 -12.54 -43.55 -12.72
CA ASP A 348 -13.30 -44.25 -11.70
C ASP A 348 -12.34 -44.68 -10.56
N PRO A 349 -12.49 -44.13 -9.34
CA PRO A 349 -11.59 -44.44 -8.23
C PRO A 349 -11.55 -45.92 -7.86
N GLN A 350 -12.62 -46.68 -8.16
CA GLN A 350 -12.69 -48.11 -7.87
C GLN A 350 -11.75 -48.95 -8.73
N ASN A 351 -11.34 -48.45 -9.89
CA ASN A 351 -10.46 -49.17 -10.82
C ASN A 351 -8.97 -48.92 -10.56
N ILE A 352 -8.64 -48.00 -9.65
CA ILE A 352 -7.25 -47.65 -9.34
C ILE A 352 -6.65 -48.76 -8.46
N GLN A 353 -5.58 -49.39 -8.94
CA GLN A 353 -4.85 -50.41 -8.20
C GLN A 353 -3.95 -49.75 -7.14
N LEU A 354 -4.53 -49.47 -5.97
CA LEU A 354 -3.88 -48.75 -4.87
C LEU A 354 -2.60 -49.44 -4.36
N GLU A 355 -2.51 -50.76 -4.50
CA GLU A 355 -1.35 -51.56 -4.08
C GLU A 355 -0.12 -51.37 -4.99
N LEU A 356 -0.32 -50.88 -6.22
CA LEU A 356 0.74 -50.65 -7.21
C LEU A 356 1.16 -49.18 -7.31
N LEU A 357 0.68 -48.32 -6.40
CA LEU A 357 1.08 -46.93 -6.39
C LEU A 357 2.59 -46.81 -6.11
N PRO A 358 3.30 -45.88 -6.80
CA PRO A 358 4.70 -45.62 -6.50
C PRO A 358 4.86 -45.15 -5.05
N MET A 359 6.05 -45.31 -4.47
CA MET A 359 6.32 -44.77 -3.15
C MET A 359 6.13 -43.25 -3.15
N ARG A 360 5.47 -42.74 -2.11
CA ARG A 360 5.21 -41.29 -1.97
C ARG A 360 6.53 -40.53 -1.86
N SER A 361 6.79 -39.63 -2.82
CA SER A 361 7.95 -38.75 -2.76
C SER A 361 7.76 -37.62 -1.74
N ILE A 362 8.87 -37.05 -1.30
CA ILE A 362 8.91 -35.88 -0.40
C ILE A 362 8.94 -34.59 -1.22
N THR A 363 9.64 -34.58 -2.36
CA THR A 363 9.85 -33.40 -3.21
C THR A 363 8.58 -33.07 -4.02
N PRO A 364 8.17 -31.79 -4.13
CA PRO A 364 6.96 -31.41 -4.86
C PRO A 364 6.99 -31.81 -6.33
N ASN A 365 8.13 -31.62 -7.00
CA ASN A 365 8.29 -31.95 -8.42
C ASN A 365 8.12 -33.45 -8.68
N ASP A 366 8.66 -34.32 -7.83
CA ASP A 366 8.51 -35.77 -8.02
C ASP A 366 7.13 -36.25 -7.59
N ARG A 367 6.50 -35.60 -6.60
CA ARG A 367 5.09 -35.85 -6.27
C ARG A 367 4.17 -35.51 -7.44
N LEU A 368 4.41 -34.38 -8.11
CA LEU A 368 3.66 -33.99 -9.32
C LEU A 368 3.86 -35.02 -10.44
N LYS A 369 5.09 -35.48 -10.68
CA LYS A 369 5.39 -36.55 -11.66
C LYS A 369 4.70 -37.86 -11.30
N ASN A 370 4.72 -38.28 -10.03
CA ASN A 370 4.02 -39.48 -9.57
C ASN A 370 2.53 -39.36 -9.82
N MET A 371 1.93 -38.20 -9.53
CA MET A 371 0.51 -37.95 -9.83
C MET A 371 0.22 -38.03 -11.32
N ALA A 372 1.07 -37.43 -12.17
CA ALA A 372 0.94 -37.53 -13.62
C ALA A 372 0.96 -38.99 -14.11
N GLN A 373 1.90 -39.79 -13.60
CA GLN A 373 2.01 -41.22 -13.93
C GLN A 373 0.77 -42.01 -13.51
N ILE A 374 0.28 -41.78 -12.28
CA ILE A 374 -0.93 -42.43 -11.77
C ILE A 374 -2.12 -42.09 -12.68
N LEU A 375 -2.35 -40.82 -13.00
CA LEU A 375 -3.48 -40.39 -13.84
C LEU A 375 -3.37 -40.97 -15.27
N ASN A 376 -2.19 -40.88 -15.90
CA ASN A 376 -1.97 -41.41 -17.24
C ASN A 376 -2.17 -42.93 -17.32
N SER A 377 -1.79 -43.69 -16.29
CA SER A 377 -1.99 -45.14 -16.25
C SER A 377 -3.46 -45.56 -16.36
N GLN A 378 -4.38 -44.70 -15.90
CA GLN A 378 -5.82 -44.97 -15.98
C GLN A 378 -6.37 -44.75 -17.40
N ARG A 379 -5.75 -43.88 -18.20
CA ARG A 379 -6.19 -43.56 -19.57
C ARG A 379 -5.73 -44.56 -20.62
N VAL A 380 -4.59 -45.22 -20.43
CA VAL A 380 -4.08 -46.26 -21.36
C VAL A 380 -5.09 -47.42 -21.50
N SER A 381 -5.97 -47.61 -20.51
CA SER A 381 -7.06 -48.60 -20.57
C SER A 381 -8.28 -48.17 -21.41
N LYS A 382 -8.46 -46.88 -21.73
CA LYS A 382 -9.69 -46.33 -22.35
C LYS A 382 -9.52 -45.83 -23.80
N TYR A 383 -8.30 -45.59 -24.28
CA TYR A 383 -8.07 -45.07 -25.63
C TYR A 383 -7.33 -46.09 -26.51
N PHE A 384 -8.09 -47.02 -27.09
CA PHE A 384 -7.77 -47.53 -28.42
C PHE A 384 -8.70 -46.85 -29.43
N SER A 385 -8.10 -46.32 -30.50
CA SER A 385 -8.74 -45.80 -31.72
C SER A 385 -9.53 -44.48 -31.64
N ILE A 386 -8.83 -43.35 -31.65
CA ILE A 386 -9.27 -42.18 -32.42
C ILE A 386 -8.10 -41.79 -33.30
N GLN A 387 -8.30 -41.84 -34.62
CA GLN A 387 -7.28 -41.61 -35.64
C GLN A 387 -6.71 -40.19 -35.53
N GLU A 388 -5.38 -40.09 -35.53
CA GLU A 388 -4.60 -38.87 -35.72
C GLU A 388 -5.03 -38.14 -37.01
N ASN A 389 -5.91 -37.15 -36.88
CA ASN A 389 -6.05 -36.07 -37.86
C ASN A 389 -5.41 -34.82 -37.25
N ASP A 390 -4.09 -34.87 -37.10
CA ASP A 390 -3.27 -33.94 -36.31
C ASP A 390 -3.24 -32.47 -36.79
N GLN A 391 -3.84 -32.13 -37.94
CA GLN A 391 -3.68 -30.80 -38.53
C GLN A 391 -4.92 -29.89 -38.47
N ASN A 392 -6.12 -30.41 -38.18
CA ASN A 392 -7.36 -29.63 -38.29
C ASN A 392 -8.01 -29.21 -36.96
N HIS A 393 -7.45 -29.53 -35.79
CA HIS A 393 -8.17 -29.42 -34.49
C HIS A 393 -7.74 -28.27 -33.58
N LYS A 394 -6.83 -27.38 -34.04
CA LYS A 394 -6.39 -26.22 -33.25
C LYS A 394 -7.05 -24.91 -33.71
N GLN A 395 -8.38 -24.91 -33.82
CA GLN A 395 -9.14 -23.71 -34.18
C GLN A 395 -9.87 -23.16 -32.96
N VAL A 396 -9.68 -21.87 -32.67
CA VAL A 396 -10.42 -21.15 -31.64
C VAL A 396 -11.63 -20.49 -32.30
N PHE A 397 -12.82 -20.82 -31.82
CA PHE A 397 -14.07 -20.23 -32.29
C PHE A 397 -14.55 -19.19 -31.30
N LEU A 398 -14.82 -17.97 -31.80
CA LEU A 398 -15.48 -16.93 -31.04
C LEU A 398 -16.98 -16.99 -31.32
N VAL A 399 -17.78 -17.07 -30.26
CA VAL A 399 -19.25 -17.06 -30.35
C VAL A 399 -19.76 -15.89 -29.53
N GLU A 400 -20.23 -14.85 -30.21
CA GLU A 400 -20.84 -13.70 -29.57
C GLU A 400 -22.33 -13.97 -29.31
N THR A 401 -22.76 -13.82 -28.06
CA THR A 401 -24.14 -14.08 -27.64
C THR A 401 -24.59 -13.07 -26.60
N SER A 402 -25.91 -12.93 -26.41
CA SER A 402 -26.45 -12.15 -25.29
C SER A 402 -26.43 -12.98 -23.99
N ASN A 403 -26.38 -12.31 -22.83
CA ASN A 403 -26.45 -12.97 -21.51
C ASN A 403 -27.65 -13.91 -21.35
N LYS A 404 -28.76 -13.65 -22.07
CA LYS A 404 -29.99 -14.46 -22.02
C LYS A 404 -29.91 -15.73 -22.87
N GLU A 405 -28.97 -15.81 -23.81
CA GLU A 405 -28.89 -16.87 -24.81
C GLU A 405 -27.69 -17.79 -24.63
N ILE A 406 -26.79 -17.47 -23.69
CA ILE A 406 -25.53 -18.21 -23.49
C ILE A 406 -25.75 -19.72 -23.28
N LEU A 407 -26.76 -20.12 -22.51
CA LEU A 407 -27.09 -21.53 -22.31
C LEU A 407 -27.55 -22.18 -23.61
N ARG A 408 -28.40 -21.51 -24.39
CA ARG A 408 -28.86 -22.03 -25.69
C ARG A 408 -27.68 -22.21 -26.65
N ALA A 409 -26.77 -21.24 -26.70
CA ALA A 409 -25.58 -21.31 -27.53
C ALA A 409 -24.66 -22.47 -27.14
N ILE A 410 -24.41 -22.68 -25.84
CA ILE A 410 -23.67 -23.86 -25.33
C ILE A 410 -24.34 -25.15 -25.82
N TYR A 411 -25.64 -25.31 -25.57
CA TYR A 411 -26.37 -26.52 -25.99
C TYR A 411 -26.31 -26.74 -27.51
N SER A 412 -26.48 -25.69 -28.30
CA SER A 412 -26.43 -25.77 -29.76
C SER A 412 -25.05 -26.19 -30.28
N LEU A 413 -23.96 -25.68 -29.71
CA LEU A 413 -22.60 -26.05 -30.14
C LEU A 413 -22.32 -27.54 -29.92
N PHE A 414 -22.63 -28.06 -28.73
CA PHE A 414 -22.41 -29.47 -28.43
C PHE A 414 -23.34 -30.37 -29.25
N HIS A 415 -24.59 -29.97 -29.44
CA HIS A 415 -25.54 -30.69 -30.27
C HIS A 415 -25.09 -30.77 -31.74
N LEU A 416 -24.64 -29.66 -32.33
CA LEU A 416 -24.17 -29.60 -33.72
C LEU A 416 -22.91 -30.45 -33.96
N ASN A 417 -22.06 -30.60 -32.95
CA ASN A 417 -20.85 -31.41 -33.03
C ASN A 417 -21.06 -32.88 -32.64
N ASN A 418 -22.28 -33.28 -32.26
CA ASN A 418 -22.60 -34.62 -31.74
C ASN A 418 -21.73 -35.03 -30.53
N ILE A 419 -21.37 -34.07 -29.67
CA ILE A 419 -20.55 -34.30 -28.45
C ILE A 419 -21.46 -34.13 -27.23
N PRO A 420 -21.45 -35.05 -26.25
CA PRO A 420 -22.18 -34.85 -25.00
C PRO A 420 -21.59 -33.68 -24.21
N ILE A 421 -22.44 -32.86 -23.59
CA ILE A 421 -21.98 -31.80 -22.70
C ILE A 421 -21.47 -32.43 -21.40
N ILE A 422 -20.18 -32.28 -21.12
CA ILE A 422 -19.57 -32.73 -19.86
C ILE A 422 -19.15 -31.49 -19.06
N ALA A 423 -19.48 -31.45 -17.77
CA ALA A 423 -19.22 -30.29 -16.92
C ALA A 423 -17.75 -29.85 -16.93
N ASN A 424 -16.81 -30.80 -17.00
CA ASN A 424 -15.37 -30.51 -17.02
C ASN A 424 -14.87 -29.86 -18.32
N GLN A 425 -15.67 -29.87 -19.40
CA GLN A 425 -15.34 -29.20 -20.66
C GLN A 425 -15.75 -27.73 -20.68
N LEU A 426 -16.61 -27.31 -19.75
CA LEU A 426 -17.11 -25.94 -19.64
C LEU A 426 -16.34 -25.20 -18.55
N PHE A 427 -15.74 -24.06 -18.89
CA PHE A 427 -15.07 -23.20 -17.93
C PHE A 427 -15.76 -21.84 -17.88
N TYR A 428 -16.36 -21.50 -16.74
CA TYR A 428 -17.04 -20.21 -16.54
C TYR A 428 -16.09 -19.20 -15.90
N CYS A 429 -15.76 -18.15 -16.63
CA CYS A 429 -14.93 -17.07 -16.12
C CYS A 429 -15.69 -16.19 -15.13
N THR A 430 -14.98 -15.72 -14.11
CA THR A 430 -15.45 -14.73 -13.14
C THR A 430 -14.41 -13.63 -12.98
N MET A 431 -14.78 -12.55 -12.29
CA MET A 431 -13.83 -11.49 -11.93
C MET A 431 -12.66 -11.99 -11.05
N ASN A 432 -12.82 -13.15 -10.41
CA ASN A 432 -11.84 -13.76 -9.52
C ASN A 432 -11.07 -14.91 -10.18
N THR A 433 -11.28 -15.18 -11.47
CA THR A 433 -10.57 -16.25 -12.17
C THR A 433 -9.11 -15.88 -12.34
N ASP A 434 -8.22 -16.79 -11.93
CA ASP A 434 -6.78 -16.56 -11.94
C ASP A 434 -6.13 -16.95 -13.27
N TRP A 435 -4.99 -16.33 -13.59
CA TRP A 435 -4.20 -16.64 -14.80
C TRP A 435 -3.85 -18.13 -14.90
N ILE A 436 -3.57 -18.77 -13.77
CA ILE A 436 -3.15 -20.17 -13.73
C ILE A 436 -4.28 -21.10 -14.20
N GLU A 437 -5.53 -20.79 -13.83
CA GLU A 437 -6.70 -21.57 -14.26
C GLU A 437 -6.95 -21.43 -15.75
N ILE A 438 -6.79 -20.21 -16.28
CA ILE A 438 -6.90 -19.92 -17.71
C ILE A 438 -5.77 -20.59 -18.49
N ARG A 439 -4.52 -20.53 -17.99
CA ARG A 439 -3.37 -21.24 -18.57
C ARG A 439 -3.67 -22.75 -18.64
N ALA A 440 -4.08 -23.36 -17.53
CA ALA A 440 -4.46 -24.77 -17.50
C ALA A 440 -5.62 -25.10 -18.46
N PHE A 441 -6.61 -24.20 -18.60
CA PHE A 441 -7.67 -24.33 -19.60
C PHE A 441 -7.13 -24.32 -21.04
N VAL A 442 -6.23 -23.39 -21.39
CA VAL A 442 -5.60 -23.35 -22.72
C VAL A 442 -4.87 -24.66 -23.01
N TYR A 443 -4.03 -25.16 -22.09
CA TYR A 443 -3.36 -26.44 -22.28
C TYR A 443 -4.35 -27.59 -22.50
N ARG A 444 -5.50 -27.63 -21.80
CA ARG A 444 -6.56 -28.61 -22.10
C ARG A 444 -7.06 -28.50 -23.53
N CYS A 445 -7.36 -27.30 -24.00
CA CYS A 445 -7.89 -27.10 -25.33
C CYS A 445 -6.93 -27.57 -26.43
N PHE A 446 -5.63 -27.31 -26.29
CA PHE A 446 -4.66 -27.57 -27.35
C PHE A 446 -4.00 -28.94 -27.31
N TYR A 447 -4.01 -29.61 -26.15
CA TYR A 447 -3.42 -30.92 -25.98
C TYR A 447 -4.48 -32.02 -25.85
N SER A 448 -5.73 -31.70 -25.49
CA SER A 448 -6.82 -32.67 -25.57
C SER A 448 -7.41 -32.78 -26.98
N GLN A 449 -8.04 -33.91 -27.27
CA GLN A 449 -8.83 -34.12 -28.49
C GLN A 449 -10.32 -33.82 -28.27
N THR A 450 -10.67 -33.06 -27.22
CA THR A 450 -12.06 -32.78 -26.84
C THR A 450 -12.42 -31.31 -27.02
N LEU A 451 -13.69 -31.04 -27.36
CA LEU A 451 -14.20 -29.68 -27.40
C LEU A 451 -14.27 -29.11 -25.98
N HIS A 452 -13.63 -27.96 -25.79
CA HIS A 452 -13.66 -27.18 -24.56
C HIS A 452 -14.23 -25.80 -24.82
N GLN A 453 -14.96 -25.25 -23.86
CA GLN A 453 -15.59 -23.95 -23.99
C GLN A 453 -15.25 -23.03 -22.83
N LEU A 454 -14.69 -21.87 -23.17
CA LEU A 454 -14.52 -20.75 -22.25
C LEU A 454 -15.78 -19.88 -22.30
N ILE A 455 -16.41 -19.69 -21.14
CA ILE A 455 -17.69 -19.00 -21.01
C ILE A 455 -17.44 -17.67 -20.33
N ARG A 456 -17.89 -16.58 -20.96
CA ARG A 456 -17.73 -15.19 -20.51
C ARG A 456 -16.29 -14.71 -20.32
N PRO A 457 -15.39 -14.89 -21.31
CA PRO A 457 -14.01 -14.44 -21.20
C PRO A 457 -13.87 -12.91 -20.98
N GLU A 458 -14.91 -12.12 -21.28
CA GLU A 458 -14.95 -10.68 -21.01
C GLU A 458 -14.90 -10.30 -19.52
N LEU A 459 -15.16 -11.26 -18.62
CA LEU A 459 -15.04 -11.05 -17.17
C LEU A 459 -13.60 -11.15 -16.65
N LEU A 460 -12.66 -11.62 -17.47
CA LEU A 460 -11.25 -11.70 -17.08
C LEU A 460 -10.65 -10.31 -16.98
N SER A 461 -9.69 -10.11 -16.08
CA SER A 461 -8.95 -8.84 -16.02
C SER A 461 -8.17 -8.60 -17.32
N LEU A 462 -7.94 -7.33 -17.68
CA LEU A 462 -7.16 -6.97 -18.88
C LEU A 462 -5.78 -7.65 -18.89
N VAL A 463 -5.11 -7.73 -17.74
CA VAL A 463 -3.82 -8.42 -17.60
C VAL A 463 -3.91 -9.91 -17.97
N ILE A 464 -4.99 -10.58 -17.58
CA ILE A 464 -5.22 -11.99 -17.92
C ILE A 464 -5.57 -12.14 -19.40
N GLN A 465 -6.37 -11.24 -19.95
CA GLN A 465 -6.71 -11.24 -21.38
C GLN A 465 -5.46 -11.05 -22.25
N ASP A 466 -4.55 -10.14 -21.87
CA ASP A 466 -3.29 -9.92 -22.56
C ASP A 466 -2.39 -11.15 -22.50
N LYS A 467 -2.23 -11.77 -21.32
CA LYS A 467 -1.47 -13.01 -21.16
C LYS A 467 -2.08 -14.16 -21.95
N PHE A 468 -3.42 -14.26 -21.99
CA PHE A 468 -4.13 -15.26 -22.77
C PHE A 468 -3.84 -15.12 -24.26
N ALA A 469 -3.92 -13.90 -24.78
CA ALA A 469 -3.60 -13.62 -26.18
C ALA A 469 -2.13 -13.89 -26.56
N GLN A 470 -1.20 -13.75 -25.60
CA GLN A 470 0.22 -14.09 -25.80
C GLN A 470 0.50 -15.59 -25.78
N LEU A 471 -0.35 -16.38 -25.12
CA LEU A 471 -0.20 -17.83 -24.98
C LEU A 471 -0.80 -18.60 -26.16
N LEU A 472 -1.87 -18.07 -26.77
CA LEU A 472 -2.46 -18.59 -28.01
C LEU A 472 -1.52 -18.39 -29.21
#